data_AF-A0A151TWD3-F1
#
_entry.id   AF-A0A151TWD3-F1
#
_cell.length_a   1.000
_cell.length_b   1.000
_cell.length_c   1.000
_cell.angle_alpha   90.00
_cell.angle_beta   90.00
_cell.angle_gamma   90.00
#
_symmetry.space_group_name_H-M   'P 1'
#
loop_
_entity.id
_entity.type
_entity.pdbx_description
1 polymer ?
#
loop_
_entity_poly.entity_id
_entity_poly.type
_entity_poly.pdbx_seq_one_letter_code
_entity_poly.pdbx_strand_id
1 'polypeptide(L)'
;MTGDLIVFKSHSPCLNNYTVRIADGTLSKVMGKGSVIISQNITLNSILYVPKLDYNLLSISKLTRDLKCVTKSSLTYVNFRFWS
;
A
#
# COMPACT_ATOMS: atom_id res chain seq x y z
N MET A 1 2.01 1.45 0.25
CA MET A 1 3.42 1.56 -0.16
C MET A 1 4.21 0.55 0.64
N THR A 2 5.25 -0.01 0.08
CA THR A 2 6.10 -1.00 0.75
C THR A 2 7.54 -0.86 0.28
N GLY A 3 8.49 -1.13 1.19
CA GLY A 3 9.90 -1.30 0.86
C GLY A 3 10.30 -2.75 0.57
N ASP A 4 9.36 -3.68 0.65
CA ASP A 4 9.58 -5.09 0.37
C ASP A 4 9.13 -5.43 -1.05
N LEU A 5 10.04 -5.93 -1.88
CA LEU A 5 9.74 -6.34 -3.24
C LEU A 5 9.03 -7.71 -3.29
N ILE A 6 9.26 -8.56 -2.28
CA ILE A 6 8.80 -9.95 -2.26
C ILE A 6 7.27 -10.04 -2.14
N VAL A 7 6.64 -9.05 -1.52
CA VAL A 7 5.18 -9.01 -1.35
C VAL A 7 4.41 -8.72 -2.65
N PHE A 8 5.11 -8.30 -3.72
CA PHE A 8 4.46 -8.01 -4.99
C PHE A 8 4.12 -9.28 -5.76
N LYS A 9 2.86 -9.39 -6.20
CA LYS A 9 2.42 -10.37 -7.18
C LYS A 9 2.83 -9.96 -8.60
N SER A 10 2.69 -8.66 -8.89
CA SER A 10 3.12 -8.05 -10.14
C SER A 10 3.86 -6.77 -9.83
N HIS A 11 4.96 -6.53 -10.54
CA HIS A 11 5.80 -5.35 -10.36
C HIS A 11 6.25 -4.84 -11.73
N SER A 12 6.06 -3.54 -11.97
CA SER A 12 6.63 -2.82 -13.08
C SER A 12 7.58 -1.73 -12.56
N PRO A 13 8.84 -1.68 -13.06
CA PRO A 13 9.77 -0.64 -12.66
C PRO A 13 9.29 0.74 -13.12
N CYS A 14 9.56 1.77 -12.31
CA CYS A 14 9.30 3.15 -12.66
C CYS A 14 10.59 3.79 -13.20
N LEU A 15 10.61 4.12 -14.49
CA LEU A 15 11.79 4.69 -15.16
C LEU A 15 11.96 6.20 -14.92
N ASN A 16 10.89 6.85 -14.49
CA ASN A 16 10.84 8.29 -14.23
C ASN A 16 11.47 8.59 -12.87
N ASN A 17 12.03 9.80 -12.69
CA ASN A 17 12.52 10.28 -11.40
C ASN A 17 11.36 10.68 -10.45
N TYR A 18 10.43 9.75 -10.22
CA TYR A 18 9.32 9.94 -9.31
C TYR A 18 9.79 9.74 -7.87
N THR A 19 9.44 10.68 -7.01
CA THR A 19 9.78 10.65 -5.59
C THR A 19 8.54 10.88 -4.74
N VAL A 20 8.58 10.36 -3.52
CA VAL A 20 7.55 10.56 -2.50
C VAL A 20 8.20 11.03 -1.22
N ARG A 21 7.52 11.91 -0.47
CA ARG A 21 7.96 12.27 0.88
C ARG A 21 7.45 11.23 1.87
N ILE A 22 8.34 10.65 2.65
CA ILE A 22 7.98 9.63 3.67
C ILE A 22 7.87 10.27 5.06
N ALA A 23 7.50 9.49 6.08
CA ALA A 23 7.19 9.99 7.42
C ALA A 23 8.36 10.67 8.13
N ASP A 24 9.62 10.32 7.80
CA ASP A 24 10.82 10.99 8.29
C ASP A 24 11.07 12.37 7.65
N GLY A 25 10.19 12.80 6.74
CA GLY A 25 10.27 14.06 6.02
C GLY A 25 11.20 14.03 4.80
N THR A 26 11.94 12.97 4.55
CA THR A 26 12.85 12.85 3.41
C THR A 26 12.12 12.52 2.11
N LEU A 27 12.70 12.93 0.97
CA LEU A 27 12.26 12.49 -0.35
C LEU A 27 12.91 11.14 -0.67
N SER A 28 12.08 10.16 -1.00
CA SER A 28 12.49 8.80 -1.37
C SER A 28 12.09 8.49 -2.80
N LYS A 29 12.99 7.84 -3.54
CA LYS A 29 12.72 7.41 -4.92
C LYS A 29 11.72 6.25 -4.94
N VAL A 30 10.76 6.35 -5.85
CA VAL A 30 9.86 5.24 -6.18
C VAL A 30 10.52 4.41 -7.28
N MET A 31 10.81 3.15 -6.98
CA MET A 31 11.53 2.26 -7.91
C MET A 31 10.59 1.43 -8.78
N GLY A 32 9.33 1.32 -8.38
CA GLY A 32 8.33 0.59 -9.13
C GLY A 32 6.92 0.73 -8.59
N LYS A 33 6.00 0.12 -9.30
CA LYS A 33 4.58 0.06 -8.96
C LYS A 33 4.05 -1.33 -9.27
N GLY A 34 3.04 -1.78 -8.53
CA GLY A 34 2.52 -3.12 -8.72
C GLY A 34 1.27 -3.45 -7.94
N SER A 35 0.98 -4.74 -7.86
CA SER A 35 -0.11 -5.28 -7.04
C SER A 35 0.41 -6.19 -5.94
N VAL A 36 -0.27 -6.17 -4.79
CA VAL A 36 0.05 -6.97 -3.60
C VAL A 36 -1.21 -7.70 -3.16
N ILE A 37 -1.10 -9.00 -2.87
CA ILE A 37 -2.19 -9.79 -2.27
C ILE A 37 -2.02 -9.74 -0.75
N ILE A 38 -3.01 -9.24 -0.03
CA ILE A 38 -2.98 -9.19 1.45
C ILE A 38 -3.87 -10.26 2.10
N SER A 39 -4.82 -10.81 1.35
CA SER A 39 -5.69 -11.93 1.75
C SER A 39 -6.30 -12.58 0.49
N GLN A 40 -6.89 -13.77 0.63
CA GLN A 40 -7.45 -14.56 -0.47
C GLN A 40 -8.35 -13.73 -1.42
N ASN A 41 -9.13 -12.80 -0.86
CA ASN A 41 -10.08 -11.99 -1.62
C ASN A 41 -9.68 -10.52 -1.76
N ILE A 42 -8.49 -10.13 -1.31
CA ILE A 42 -8.07 -8.72 -1.29
C ILE A 42 -6.73 -8.56 -2.00
N THR A 43 -6.81 -7.99 -3.20
CA THR A 43 -5.65 -7.53 -3.97
C THR A 43 -5.60 -6.00 -3.96
N LEU A 44 -4.50 -5.46 -3.45
CA LEU A 44 -4.23 -4.03 -3.49
C LEU A 44 -3.54 -3.69 -4.81
N ASN A 45 -4.18 -2.85 -5.60
CA ASN A 45 -3.63 -2.37 -6.86
C ASN A 45 -2.90 -1.04 -6.69
N SER A 46 -1.99 -0.74 -7.60
CA SER A 46 -1.27 0.54 -7.64
C SER A 46 -0.43 0.82 -6.40
N ILE A 47 0.22 -0.21 -5.84
CA ILE A 47 1.12 -0.08 -4.70
C ILE A 47 2.49 0.39 -5.19
N LEU A 48 3.05 1.40 -4.54
CA LEU A 48 4.39 1.92 -4.82
C LEU A 48 5.44 1.11 -4.07
N TYR A 49 6.51 0.74 -4.77
CA TYR A 49 7.73 0.15 -4.23
C TYR A 49 8.74 1.27 -3.92
N VAL A 50 9.09 1.40 -2.65
CA VAL A 50 9.97 2.46 -2.12
C VAL A 50 11.00 1.80 -1.20
N PRO A 51 12.20 1.42 -1.67
CA PRO A 51 13.15 0.61 -0.91
C PRO A 51 13.57 1.20 0.44
N LYS A 52 13.55 2.53 0.57
CA LYS A 52 13.90 3.23 1.82
C LYS A 52 12.79 3.14 2.90
N LEU A 53 11.66 2.51 2.59
CA LEU A 53 10.52 2.45 3.50
C LEU A 53 10.64 1.26 4.45
N ASP A 54 10.96 1.51 5.72
CA ASP A 54 11.12 0.47 6.74
C ASP A 54 9.81 -0.22 7.12
N TYR A 55 8.67 0.47 6.96
CA TYR A 55 7.35 -0.03 7.32
C TYR A 55 6.32 0.15 6.21
N ASN A 56 5.47 -0.86 6.02
CA ASN A 56 4.39 -0.79 5.04
C ASN A 56 3.35 0.26 5.43
N LEU A 57 3.01 1.13 4.47
CA LEU A 57 1.97 2.14 4.66
C LEU A 57 0.72 1.78 3.88
N LEU A 58 -0.41 1.66 4.60
CA LEU A 58 -1.72 1.41 4.03
C LEU A 58 -2.62 2.62 4.24
N SER A 59 -3.20 3.13 3.16
CA SER A 59 -4.20 4.20 3.23
C SER A 59 -5.58 3.60 3.50
N ILE A 60 -6.14 3.85 4.68
CA ILE A 60 -7.49 3.40 5.06
C ILE A 60 -8.53 3.96 4.10
N SER A 61 -8.48 5.26 3.79
CA SER A 61 -9.46 5.93 2.91
C SER A 61 -9.42 5.40 1.48
N LYS A 62 -8.24 5.05 0.97
CA LYS A 62 -8.12 4.39 -0.33
C LYS A 62 -8.70 2.98 -0.28
N LEU A 63 -8.37 2.22 0.76
CA LEU A 63 -8.83 0.84 0.91
C LEU A 63 -10.35 0.75 1.03
N THR A 64 -10.98 1.60 1.85
CA THR A 64 -12.43 1.63 2.03
C THR A 64 -13.16 1.99 0.74
N ARG A 65 -12.64 2.96 -0.01
CA ARG A 65 -13.19 3.33 -1.32
C ARG A 65 -13.04 2.22 -2.35
N ASP A 66 -11.86 1.64 -2.48
CA ASP A 66 -11.56 0.64 -3.50
C ASP A 66 -12.34 -0.67 -3.24
N LEU A 67 -12.53 -1.04 -1.97
CA LEU A 67 -13.26 -2.26 -1.57
C LEU A 67 -14.73 -2.02 -1.19
N LYS A 68 -15.21 -0.77 -1.27
CA LYS A 68 -16.57 -0.37 -0.83
C LYS A 68 -16.91 -0.89 0.57
N CYS A 69 -15.97 -0.77 1.50
CA CYS A 69 -16.11 -1.26 2.87
C CYS A 69 -16.07 -0.12 3.89
N VAL A 70 -16.60 -0.37 5.08
CA VAL A 70 -16.53 0.58 6.20
C VAL A 70 -15.51 0.11 7.22
N THR A 71 -14.82 1.05 7.86
CA THR A 71 -13.88 0.74 8.93
C THR A 71 -14.47 0.96 10.30
N LYS A 72 -14.16 0.05 11.21
CA LYS A 72 -14.35 0.21 12.66
C LYS A 72 -13.00 0.06 13.32
N SER A 73 -12.54 1.12 13.98
CA SER A 73 -11.28 1.11 14.71
C SER A 73 -11.53 0.77 16.18
N SER A 74 -10.75 -0.16 16.70
CA SER A 74 -10.56 -0.43 18.13
C SER A 74 -9.22 0.15 18.58
N LEU A 75 -8.94 0.10 19.88
CA LEU A 75 -7.62 0.45 20.43
C LEU A 75 -6.49 -0.45 19.90
N THR A 76 -6.81 -1.67 19.46
CA THR A 76 -5.81 -2.69 19.09
C THR A 76 -5.82 -3.09 17.61
N TYR A 77 -6.94 -2.92 16.90
CA TYR A 77 -7.06 -3.32 15.51
C TYR A 77 -8.06 -2.46 14.74
N VAL A 78 -7.96 -2.49 13.41
CA VAL A 78 -8.94 -1.90 12.50
C VAL A 78 -9.67 -3.03 11.78
N ASN A 79 -10.99 -3.07 11.91
CA ASN A 79 -11.84 -4.03 11.22
C ASN A 79 -12.44 -3.39 9.96
N PHE A 80 -12.31 -4.09 8.82
CA PHE A 80 -12.94 -3.71 7.56
C PHE A 80 -14.19 -4.57 7.36
N ARG A 81 -15.38 -3.95 7.39
CA ARG A 81 -16.64 -4.63 7.09
C ARG A 81 -17.04 -4.42 5.65
N PHE A 82 -17.06 -5.52 4.90
CA PHE A 82 -17.58 -5.60 3.55
C PHE A 82 -19.10 -5.77 3.61
N TRP A 83 -19.83 -5.08 2.74
CA TRP A 83 -21.25 -5.33 2.55
C TRP A 83 -21.38 -6.56 1.64
N SER A 84 -22.11 -7.58 2.10
CA SER A 84 -22.51 -8.75 1.31
C SER A 84 -23.70 -8.41 0.43
#